data_AF-A0A6N4DQD0-F1
#
_entry.id   AF-A0A6N4DQD0-F1
#
_cell.length_a   1.000
_cell.length_b   1.000
_cell.length_c   1.000
_cell.angle_alpha   90.00
_cell.angle_beta   90.00
_cell.angle_gamma   90.00
#
_symmetry.space_group_name_H-M   'P 1'
#
loop_
_entity.id
_entity.type
_entity.pdbx_description
1 polymer ?
#
loop_
_entity_poly.entity_id
_entity_poly.type
_entity_poly.pdbx_seq_one_letter_code
_entity_poly.pdbx_strand_id
1 'polypeptide(L)'
;MSGNAHEIHLTINGKDISAPPYLSVIQALWHAGYPRVKSVGCLEGVCGSCRVMVRRADSRQVTTELGCQVLVEEGMQVNFLLFPTPTHHRYQLDEIKNSWEVQARFHQFFPEAEKCRHCGGCNTTCPKGIQVEKGVELASKGKFREAGELFGECVLCNLCQTACPESIAPNHVGLFSRRVTAYFHTRPSNLIRRLERLRKGELQVVT
;
A
#
# COMPACT_ATOMS: atom_id res chain seq x y z
N MET A 1 -23.96 -20.51 -26.59
CA MET A 1 -24.46 -21.30 -25.45
C MET A 1 -24.64 -20.38 -24.27
N SER A 2 -25.78 -19.70 -24.20
CA SER A 2 -26.17 -18.78 -23.13
C SER A 2 -26.93 -19.57 -22.06
N GLY A 3 -26.17 -20.28 -21.22
CA GLY A 3 -26.70 -20.76 -19.94
C GLY A 3 -26.90 -19.54 -19.05
N ASN A 4 -28.07 -19.42 -18.42
CA ASN A 4 -28.42 -18.35 -17.51
C ASN A 4 -27.36 -18.29 -16.39
N ALA A 5 -26.37 -17.41 -16.54
CA ALA A 5 -25.34 -17.24 -15.54
C ALA A 5 -26.04 -16.67 -14.30
N HIS A 6 -25.90 -17.32 -13.15
CA HIS A 6 -26.34 -16.74 -11.89
C HIS A 6 -25.57 -15.44 -11.70
N GLU A 7 -26.24 -14.32 -11.95
CA GLU A 7 -25.72 -12.99 -11.65
C GLU A 7 -26.13 -12.59 -10.24
N ILE A 8 -25.34 -11.71 -9.65
CA ILE A 8 -25.64 -11.06 -8.40
C ILE A 8 -25.76 -9.56 -8.62
N HIS A 9 -26.55 -8.91 -7.79
CA HIS A 9 -26.80 -7.47 -7.86
C HIS A 9 -26.03 -6.75 -6.77
N LEU A 10 -25.32 -5.68 -7.16
CA LEU A 10 -24.52 -4.88 -6.26
C LEU A 10 -24.45 -3.43 -6.75
N THR A 11 -24.01 -2.52 -5.90
CA THR A 11 -23.82 -1.11 -6.27
C THR A 11 -22.34 -0.75 -6.25
N ILE A 12 -21.79 -0.28 -7.37
CA ILE A 12 -20.40 0.21 -7.46
C ILE A 12 -20.38 1.69 -7.87
N ASN A 13 -19.79 2.56 -7.05
CA ASN A 13 -19.78 4.02 -7.26
C ASN A 13 -21.18 4.60 -7.52
N GLY A 14 -22.20 4.09 -6.80
CA GLY A 14 -23.60 4.50 -6.96
C GLY A 14 -24.31 3.96 -8.21
N LYS A 15 -23.67 3.06 -8.98
CA LYS A 15 -24.29 2.40 -10.14
C LYS A 15 -24.72 0.99 -9.78
N ASP A 16 -25.90 0.59 -10.21
CA ASP A 16 -26.34 -0.79 -10.10
C ASP A 16 -25.64 -1.65 -11.15
N ILE A 17 -25.05 -2.75 -10.68
CA ILE A 17 -24.23 -3.68 -11.44
C ILE A 17 -24.83 -5.07 -11.28
N SER A 18 -24.88 -5.81 -12.39
CA SER A 18 -25.21 -7.23 -12.42
C SER A 18 -23.99 -7.97 -12.97
N ALA A 19 -23.48 -8.95 -12.24
CA ALA A 19 -22.27 -9.68 -12.63
C ALA A 19 -22.22 -11.08 -12.01
N PRO A 20 -21.48 -12.03 -12.60
CA PRO A 20 -21.21 -13.31 -11.98
C PRO A 20 -20.41 -13.17 -10.66
N PRO A 21 -20.70 -14.00 -9.63
CA PRO A 21 -20.12 -13.85 -8.29
C PRO A 21 -18.61 -14.17 -8.21
N TYR A 22 -18.04 -14.83 -9.22
CA TYR A 22 -16.61 -15.15 -9.29
C TYR A 22 -15.75 -14.00 -9.82
N LEU A 23 -16.35 -12.87 -10.19
CA LEU A 23 -15.62 -11.69 -10.65
C LEU A 23 -15.19 -10.82 -9.47
N SER A 24 -14.01 -10.21 -9.59
CA SER A 24 -13.62 -9.10 -8.71
C SER A 24 -14.46 -7.86 -8.98
N VAL A 25 -14.45 -6.89 -8.06
CA VAL A 25 -15.14 -5.59 -8.23
C VAL A 25 -14.77 -4.90 -9.55
N ILE A 26 -13.50 -4.94 -9.96
CA ILE A 26 -13.07 -4.33 -11.23
C ILE A 26 -13.61 -5.11 -12.43
N GLN A 27 -13.53 -6.44 -12.38
CA GLN A 27 -14.03 -7.29 -13.46
C GLN A 27 -15.56 -7.20 -13.60
N ALA A 28 -16.29 -7.02 -12.50
CA ALA A 28 -17.74 -6.78 -12.52
C ALA A 28 -18.10 -5.47 -13.22
N LEU A 29 -17.35 -4.38 -12.98
CA LEU A 29 -17.52 -3.13 -13.74
C LEU A 29 -17.29 -3.33 -15.24
N TRP A 30 -16.23 -4.05 -15.62
CA TRP A 30 -15.95 -4.34 -17.02
C TRP A 30 -17.02 -5.23 -17.66
N HIS A 31 -17.49 -6.25 -16.94
CA HIS A 31 -18.57 -7.12 -17.36
C HIS A 31 -19.86 -6.32 -17.63
N ALA A 32 -20.20 -5.38 -16.75
CA ALA A 32 -21.36 -4.50 -16.90
C ALA A 32 -21.16 -3.35 -17.90
N GLY A 33 -20.12 -3.38 -18.74
CA GLY A 33 -19.94 -2.42 -19.83
C GLY A 33 -19.32 -1.08 -19.40
N TYR A 34 -18.60 -1.02 -18.26
CA TYR A 34 -17.87 0.16 -17.82
C TYR A 34 -16.34 0.01 -18.02
N PRO A 35 -15.82 0.12 -19.26
CA PRO A 35 -14.41 -0.19 -19.56
C PRO A 35 -13.41 0.78 -18.92
N ARG A 36 -13.81 2.03 -18.67
CA ARG A 36 -12.92 3.10 -18.18
C ARG A 36 -12.98 3.26 -16.67
N VAL A 37 -12.53 2.24 -15.94
CA VAL A 37 -12.41 2.29 -14.48
C VAL A 37 -11.15 3.08 -14.11
N LYS A 38 -11.32 4.18 -13.37
CA LYS A 38 -10.20 4.97 -12.82
C LYS A 38 -9.62 4.27 -11.60
N SER A 39 -8.39 4.63 -11.23
CA SER A 39 -7.69 4.06 -10.06
C SER A 39 -7.45 2.55 -10.18
N VAL A 40 -7.16 2.04 -11.39
CA VAL A 40 -6.81 0.62 -11.63
C VAL A 40 -5.39 0.53 -12.15
N GLY A 41 -4.69 -0.56 -11.82
CA GLY A 41 -3.29 -0.78 -12.21
C GLY A 41 -3.03 -2.26 -12.48
N CYS A 42 -2.24 -2.91 -11.60
CA CYS A 42 -1.68 -4.25 -11.84
C CYS A 42 -2.66 -5.44 -11.80
N LEU A 43 -3.87 -5.29 -11.26
CA LEU A 43 -4.87 -6.36 -11.05
C LEU A 43 -4.49 -7.52 -10.09
N GLU A 44 -3.25 -7.57 -9.62
CA GLU A 44 -2.76 -8.63 -8.71
C GLU A 44 -2.50 -8.13 -7.27
N GLY A 45 -3.08 -6.98 -6.89
CA GLY A 45 -2.96 -6.49 -5.52
C GLY A 45 -1.55 -6.02 -5.11
N VAL A 46 -0.66 -5.71 -6.04
CA VAL A 46 0.73 -5.29 -5.78
C VAL A 46 1.00 -3.79 -5.99
N CYS A 47 0.16 -3.09 -6.75
CA CYS A 47 0.34 -1.65 -7.03
C CYS A 47 -0.39 -0.71 -6.07
N GLY A 48 -1.33 -1.23 -5.27
CA GLY A 48 -2.12 -0.44 -4.33
C GLY A 48 -3.09 0.58 -4.95
N SER A 49 -3.34 0.56 -6.27
CA SER A 49 -4.13 1.62 -6.94
C SER A 49 -5.65 1.48 -6.76
N CYS A 50 -6.20 0.26 -6.84
CA CYS A 50 -7.64 -0.04 -6.86
C CYS A 50 -8.29 -0.06 -5.49
N ARG A 51 -8.14 1.01 -4.74
CA ARG A 51 -8.59 1.10 -3.35
C ARG A 51 -10.09 1.32 -3.31
N VAL A 52 -10.77 0.54 -2.50
CA VAL A 52 -12.22 0.59 -2.39
C VAL A 52 -12.65 0.59 -0.93
N MET A 53 -13.73 1.29 -0.64
CA MET A 53 -14.55 1.06 0.55
C MET A 53 -15.63 0.04 0.21
N VAL A 54 -15.85 -0.92 1.09
CA VAL A 54 -16.78 -2.02 0.92
C VAL A 54 -17.74 -2.04 2.10
N ARG A 55 -19.05 -2.13 1.81
CA ARG A 55 -20.09 -2.45 2.78
C ARG A 55 -20.84 -3.68 2.28
N ARG A 56 -20.78 -4.78 3.04
CA ARG A 56 -21.51 -6.02 2.73
C ARG A 56 -23.00 -5.86 3.10
N ALA A 57 -23.87 -6.63 2.46
CA ALA A 57 -25.32 -6.46 2.58
C ALA A 57 -25.82 -6.61 4.02
N ASP A 58 -25.31 -7.61 4.73
CA ASP A 58 -25.65 -7.99 6.11
C ASP A 58 -24.88 -7.20 7.17
N SER A 59 -23.99 -6.28 6.76
CA SER A 59 -23.11 -5.54 7.67
C SER A 59 -23.30 -4.03 7.58
N ARG A 60 -23.25 -3.40 8.76
CA ARG A 60 -23.14 -1.93 8.89
C ARG A 60 -21.69 -1.46 8.85
N GLN A 61 -20.73 -2.37 8.96
CA GLN A 61 -19.31 -2.03 8.95
C GLN A 61 -18.85 -1.70 7.53
N VAL A 62 -18.08 -0.62 7.40
CA VAL A 62 -17.36 -0.28 6.17
C VAL A 62 -15.91 -0.72 6.32
N THR A 63 -15.44 -1.55 5.40
CA THR A 63 -14.05 -1.99 5.31
C THR A 63 -13.37 -1.34 4.12
N THR A 64 -12.04 -1.42 4.08
CA THR A 64 -11.25 -0.97 2.93
C THR A 64 -10.47 -2.13 2.34
N GLU A 65 -10.55 -2.29 1.03
CA GLU A 65 -9.99 -3.45 0.32
C GLU A 65 -9.33 -3.02 -1.00
N LEU A 66 -8.77 -3.98 -1.73
CA LEU A 66 -8.28 -3.79 -3.09
C LEU A 66 -9.31 -4.39 -4.05
N GLY A 67 -9.91 -3.57 -4.91
CA GLY A 67 -10.98 -3.94 -5.85
C GLY A 67 -10.61 -5.06 -6.83
N CYS A 68 -9.32 -5.29 -7.07
CA CYS A 68 -8.85 -6.44 -7.88
C CYS A 68 -8.72 -7.75 -7.10
N GLN A 69 -8.88 -7.73 -5.76
CA GLN A 69 -8.69 -8.88 -4.88
C GLN A 69 -9.98 -9.27 -4.14
N VAL A 70 -10.99 -8.41 -4.14
CA VAL A 70 -12.29 -8.69 -3.53
C VAL A 70 -13.29 -9.14 -4.60
N LEU A 71 -13.91 -10.30 -4.35
CA LEU A 71 -15.00 -10.83 -5.17
C LEU A 71 -16.30 -10.08 -4.89
N VAL A 72 -17.16 -9.96 -5.89
CA VAL A 72 -18.47 -9.35 -5.72
C VAL A 72 -19.41 -10.26 -4.94
N GLU A 73 -20.24 -9.66 -4.07
CA GLU A 73 -21.23 -10.35 -3.24
C GLU A 73 -22.61 -9.70 -3.45
N GLU A 74 -23.70 -10.47 -3.29
CA GLU A 74 -25.07 -9.96 -3.43
C GLU A 74 -25.34 -8.83 -2.43
N GLY A 75 -25.94 -7.73 -2.91
CA GLY A 75 -26.23 -6.53 -2.13
C GLY A 75 -25.00 -5.76 -1.64
N MET A 76 -23.79 -6.10 -2.09
CA MET A 76 -22.57 -5.38 -1.75
C MET A 76 -22.61 -3.94 -2.26
N GLN A 77 -22.08 -3.00 -1.48
CA GLN A 77 -21.88 -1.62 -1.90
C GLN A 77 -20.39 -1.31 -1.90
N VAL A 78 -19.88 -0.84 -3.04
CA VAL A 78 -18.46 -0.56 -3.23
C VAL A 78 -18.25 0.83 -3.76
N ASN A 79 -17.31 1.58 -3.18
CA ASN A 79 -16.92 2.89 -3.66
C ASN A 79 -15.40 2.96 -3.83
N PHE A 80 -14.94 3.33 -5.03
CA PHE A 80 -13.54 3.59 -5.29
C PHE A 80 -13.10 4.88 -4.61
N LEU A 81 -11.99 4.78 -3.88
CA LEU A 81 -11.39 5.91 -3.21
C LEU A 81 -10.53 6.71 -4.18
N LEU A 82 -10.78 8.02 -4.24
CA LEU A 82 -9.88 8.97 -4.89
C LEU A 82 -8.54 9.00 -4.16
N PHE A 83 -7.46 9.31 -4.89
CA PHE A 83 -6.15 9.47 -4.29
C PHE A 83 -6.20 10.67 -3.33
N PRO A 84 -5.84 10.46 -2.04
CA PRO A 84 -5.68 11.58 -1.14
C PRO A 84 -4.58 12.49 -1.69
N THR A 85 -4.67 13.78 -1.40
CA THR A 85 -3.58 14.71 -1.68
C THR A 85 -2.31 14.15 -1.03
N PRO A 86 -1.20 14.02 -1.79
CA PRO A 86 0.04 13.46 -1.24
C PRO A 86 0.52 14.28 -0.05
N THR A 87 0.90 13.62 1.04
CA THR A 87 1.75 14.26 2.05
C THR A 87 3.16 14.37 1.47
N HIS A 88 3.61 15.60 1.25
CA HIS A 88 4.89 15.84 0.60
C HIS A 88 6.04 15.82 1.62
N HIS A 89 6.39 14.62 2.11
CA HIS A 89 7.69 14.42 2.76
C HIS A 89 8.78 14.36 1.69
N ARG A 90 9.63 15.40 1.63
CA ARG A 90 10.79 15.44 0.74
C ARG A 90 12.05 15.23 1.56
N TYR A 91 12.83 14.22 1.19
CA TYR A 91 14.13 13.94 1.77
C TYR A 91 15.02 13.23 0.75
N GLN A 92 16.32 13.46 0.85
CA GLN A 92 17.33 12.68 0.15
C GLN A 92 18.22 11.96 1.16
N LEU A 93 18.59 10.71 0.88
CA LEU A 93 19.33 9.89 1.85
C LEU A 93 20.81 10.27 1.93
N ASP A 94 21.38 10.86 0.88
CA ASP A 94 22.76 11.36 0.80
C ASP A 94 22.96 12.68 1.58
N GLU A 95 21.88 13.37 1.92
CA GLU A 95 21.87 14.47 2.88
C GLU A 95 22.06 13.98 4.33
N ILE A 96 21.78 12.70 4.61
CA ILE A 96 22.03 12.06 5.91
C ILE A 96 23.46 11.51 5.91
N LYS A 97 24.38 12.17 6.62
CA LYS A 97 25.81 11.91 6.47
C LYS A 97 26.26 10.56 7.03
N ASN A 98 25.50 10.00 7.95
CA ASN A 98 25.88 8.82 8.72
C ASN A 98 24.65 8.21 9.40
N SER A 99 24.80 7.01 9.96
CA SER A 99 23.69 6.29 10.60
C SER A 99 23.23 6.93 11.91
N TRP A 100 24.08 7.69 12.61
CA TRP A 100 23.71 8.32 13.89
C TRP A 100 22.77 9.53 13.73
N GLU A 101 22.78 10.18 12.56
CA GLU A 101 21.87 11.29 12.25
C GLU A 101 20.46 10.85 11.82
N VAL A 102 20.27 9.56 11.46
CA VAL A 102 19.02 9.08 10.84
C VAL A 102 17.80 9.38 11.70
N GLN A 103 17.89 9.18 13.02
CA GLN A 103 16.77 9.43 13.92
C GLN A 103 16.42 10.92 14.00
N ALA A 104 17.42 11.80 14.18
CA ALA A 104 17.18 13.24 14.20
C ALA A 104 16.54 13.73 12.88
N ARG A 105 17.01 13.20 11.74
CA ARG A 105 16.43 13.50 10.42
C ARG A 105 15.03 12.95 10.25
N PHE A 106 14.75 11.75 10.77
CA PHE A 106 13.41 11.19 10.79
C PHE A 106 12.40 12.12 11.49
N HIS A 107 12.74 12.64 12.68
CA HIS A 107 11.87 13.57 13.40
C HIS A 107 11.70 14.93 12.68
N GLN A 108 12.65 15.34 11.84
CA GLN A 108 12.50 16.50 10.96
C GLN A 108 11.57 16.22 9.78
N PHE A 109 11.67 15.04 9.17
CA PHE A 109 10.89 14.67 7.99
C PHE A 109 9.46 14.23 8.32
N PHE A 110 9.28 13.56 9.47
CA PHE A 110 8.02 12.99 9.93
C PHE A 110 7.72 13.42 11.39
N PRO A 111 7.64 14.73 11.68
CA PRO A 111 7.39 15.21 13.04
C PRO A 111 6.04 14.72 13.61
N GLU A 112 5.10 14.36 12.75
CA GLU A 112 3.81 13.82 13.14
C GLU A 112 3.88 12.36 13.64
N ALA A 113 4.92 11.60 13.31
CA ALA A 113 5.02 10.19 13.69
C ALA A 113 5.09 9.98 15.22
N GLU A 114 5.61 10.96 15.97
CA GLU A 114 5.62 10.95 17.44
C GLU A 114 4.23 11.15 18.06
N LYS A 115 3.28 11.69 17.29
CA LYS A 115 1.92 11.97 17.74
C LYS A 115 1.03 10.73 17.72
N CYS A 116 1.55 9.57 17.30
CA CYS A 116 0.80 8.34 17.21
C CYS A 116 0.11 8.01 18.55
N ARG A 117 -1.22 7.98 18.54
CA ARG A 117 -2.03 7.71 19.74
C ARG A 117 -2.47 6.25 19.91
N HIS A 118 -1.88 5.34 19.14
CA HIS A 118 -2.16 3.90 19.22
C HIS A 118 -3.65 3.51 19.05
N CYS A 119 -4.32 4.12 18.06
CA CYS A 119 -5.76 3.90 17.84
C CYS A 119 -6.12 2.67 16.98
N GLY A 120 -5.15 1.99 16.37
CA GLY A 120 -5.37 0.79 15.55
C GLY A 120 -5.97 1.03 14.16
N GLY A 121 -6.50 2.21 13.84
CA GLY A 121 -7.20 2.48 12.57
C GLY A 121 -6.37 2.15 11.31
N CYS A 122 -5.07 2.43 11.36
CA CYS A 122 -4.14 2.13 10.27
C CYS A 122 -3.88 0.62 10.06
N ASN A 123 -4.01 -0.20 11.12
CA ASN A 123 -3.94 -1.67 11.01
C ASN A 123 -5.23 -2.20 10.39
N THR A 124 -6.38 -1.76 10.91
CA THR A 124 -7.71 -2.21 10.46
C THR A 124 -7.95 -1.93 8.98
N THR A 125 -7.46 -0.81 8.46
CA THR A 125 -7.63 -0.45 7.04
C THR A 125 -6.61 -1.10 6.10
N CYS A 126 -5.57 -1.76 6.62
CA CYS A 126 -4.49 -2.27 5.78
C CYS A 126 -4.90 -3.59 5.09
N PRO A 127 -5.05 -3.63 3.75
CA PRO A 127 -5.47 -4.83 3.04
C PRO A 127 -4.38 -5.91 2.98
N LYS A 128 -3.17 -5.59 3.46
CA LYS A 128 -2.03 -6.52 3.57
C LYS A 128 -1.84 -7.04 4.99
N GLY A 129 -2.72 -6.69 5.94
CA GLY A 129 -2.62 -7.15 7.33
C GLY A 129 -1.35 -6.70 8.06
N ILE A 130 -0.70 -5.63 7.59
CA ILE A 130 0.53 -5.11 8.21
C ILE A 130 0.21 -4.57 9.60
N GLN A 131 1.10 -4.80 10.57
CA GLN A 131 1.09 -4.11 11.87
C GLN A 131 1.62 -2.68 11.71
N VAL A 132 0.89 -1.85 10.97
CA VAL A 132 1.24 -0.49 10.57
C VAL A 132 1.56 0.38 11.78
N GLU A 133 0.71 0.35 12.80
CA GLU A 133 0.90 1.11 14.03
C GLU A 133 2.21 0.76 14.73
N LYS A 134 2.52 -0.54 14.83
CA LYS A 134 3.77 -1.02 15.42
C LYS A 134 4.97 -0.54 14.63
N GLY A 135 4.89 -0.57 13.30
CA GLY A 135 5.94 -0.06 12.44
C GLY A 135 6.20 1.44 12.63
N VAL A 136 5.15 2.26 12.83
CA VAL A 136 5.30 3.68 13.16
C VAL A 136 5.98 3.85 14.52
N GLU A 137 5.53 3.12 15.55
CA GLU A 137 6.13 3.16 16.89
C GLU A 137 7.64 2.83 16.85
N LEU A 138 8.01 1.76 16.13
CA LEU A 138 9.39 1.33 15.97
C LEU A 138 10.23 2.40 15.27
N ALA A 139 9.72 3.00 14.18
CA ALA A 139 10.41 4.06 13.46
C ALA A 139 10.63 5.30 14.35
N SER A 140 9.64 5.73 15.11
CA SER A 140 9.76 6.84 16.07
C SER A 140 10.78 6.57 17.17
N LYS A 141 11.04 5.30 17.49
CA LYS A 141 12.10 4.87 18.44
C LYS A 141 13.45 4.62 17.78
N GLY A 142 13.63 4.99 16.51
CA GLY A 142 14.88 4.78 15.75
C GLY A 142 15.12 3.35 15.28
N LYS A 143 14.15 2.43 15.46
CA LYS A 143 14.26 1.02 15.07
C LYS A 143 13.87 0.79 13.60
N PHE A 144 14.57 1.45 12.70
CA PHE A 144 14.21 1.50 11.28
C PHE A 144 14.29 0.16 10.55
N ARG A 145 15.17 -0.75 10.96
CA ARG A 145 15.24 -2.10 10.37
C ARG A 145 13.97 -2.90 10.67
N GLU A 146 13.64 -3.03 11.95
CA GLU A 146 12.44 -3.73 12.42
C GLU A 146 11.17 -3.12 11.80
N ALA A 147 11.08 -1.78 11.77
CA ALA A 147 9.98 -1.08 11.10
C ALA A 147 9.95 -1.41 9.60
N GLY A 148 11.10 -1.36 8.92
CA GLY A 148 11.19 -1.64 7.49
C GLY A 148 10.77 -3.06 7.11
N GLU A 149 11.08 -4.04 7.95
CA GLU A 149 10.65 -5.45 7.78
C GLU A 149 9.13 -5.59 7.89
N LEU A 150 8.50 -4.96 8.88
CA LEU A 150 7.02 -4.94 8.99
C LEU A 150 6.35 -4.35 7.74
N PHE A 151 6.95 -3.32 7.14
CA PHE A 151 6.43 -2.68 5.93
C PHE A 151 6.89 -3.35 4.62
N GLY A 152 7.49 -4.54 4.67
CA GLY A 152 8.00 -5.25 3.49
C GLY A 152 6.94 -5.45 2.39
N GLU A 153 5.74 -5.86 2.77
CA GLU A 153 4.61 -6.10 1.87
C GLU A 153 3.78 -4.84 1.55
N CYS A 154 4.19 -3.67 2.03
CA CYS A 154 3.47 -2.43 1.80
C CYS A 154 3.46 -2.09 0.30
N VAL A 155 2.25 -1.98 -0.25
CA VAL A 155 1.99 -1.63 -1.66
C VAL A 155 1.68 -0.14 -1.87
N LEU A 156 1.99 0.70 -0.89
CA LEU A 156 1.76 2.16 -0.94
C LEU A 156 0.32 2.56 -1.35
N CYS A 157 -0.69 1.84 -0.84
CA CYS A 157 -2.08 2.16 -1.12
C CYS A 157 -2.60 3.40 -0.34
N ASN A 158 -1.86 3.96 0.61
CA ASN A 158 -2.26 5.12 1.40
C ASN A 158 -3.56 4.96 2.23
N LEU A 159 -4.13 3.75 2.34
CA LEU A 159 -5.33 3.53 3.17
C LEU A 159 -5.06 3.85 4.66
N CYS A 160 -3.89 3.46 5.15
CA CYS A 160 -3.44 3.79 6.51
C CYS A 160 -3.28 5.29 6.76
N GLN A 161 -2.96 6.08 5.74
CA GLN A 161 -2.89 7.54 5.82
C GLN A 161 -4.30 8.12 5.96
N THR A 162 -5.26 7.67 5.14
CA THR A 162 -6.67 8.11 5.25
C THR A 162 -7.28 7.79 6.60
N ALA A 163 -6.92 6.65 7.20
CA ALA A 163 -7.42 6.25 8.51
C ALA A 163 -6.70 6.93 9.70
N CYS A 164 -5.60 7.65 9.47
CA CYS A 164 -4.82 8.21 10.54
C CYS A 164 -5.40 9.56 11.02
N PRO A 165 -5.88 9.66 12.26
CA PRO A 165 -6.44 10.90 12.78
C PRO A 165 -5.37 11.94 13.13
N GLU A 166 -4.11 11.51 13.30
CA GLU A 166 -2.97 12.38 13.58
C GLU A 166 -2.30 12.87 12.29
N SER A 167 -2.90 12.59 11.13
CA SER A 167 -2.38 12.94 9.81
C SER A 167 -0.97 12.39 9.52
N ILE A 168 -0.60 11.28 10.18
CA ILE A 168 0.61 10.52 9.85
C ILE A 168 0.40 9.91 8.46
N ALA A 169 1.50 9.78 7.70
CA ALA A 169 1.54 8.95 6.50
C ALA A 169 2.33 7.65 6.79
N PRO A 170 1.72 6.62 7.43
CA PRO A 170 2.48 5.47 7.95
C PRO A 170 3.20 4.69 6.86
N ASN A 171 2.62 4.60 5.67
CA ASN A 171 3.26 3.96 4.53
C ASN A 171 4.52 4.71 4.05
N HIS A 172 4.58 6.04 4.21
CA HIS A 172 5.79 6.82 3.92
C HIS A 172 6.84 6.67 5.03
N VAL A 173 6.43 6.56 6.29
CA VAL A 173 7.31 6.19 7.42
C VAL A 173 7.94 4.81 7.21
N GLY A 174 7.13 3.83 6.78
CA GLY A 174 7.58 2.50 6.40
C GLY A 174 8.55 2.52 5.21
N LEU A 175 8.23 3.30 4.17
CA LEU A 175 9.12 3.48 3.02
C LEU A 175 10.46 4.12 3.41
N PHE A 176 10.44 5.16 4.26
CA PHE A 176 11.66 5.75 4.81
C PHE A 176 12.49 4.71 5.55
N SER A 177 11.86 3.95 6.45
CA SER A 177 12.50 2.87 7.23
C SER A 177 13.18 1.82 6.34
N ARG A 178 12.51 1.39 5.26
CA ARG A 178 13.08 0.48 4.26
C ARG A 178 14.26 1.11 3.51
N ARG A 179 14.12 2.37 3.10
CA ARG A 179 15.13 3.12 2.36
C ARG A 179 16.40 3.36 3.17
N VAL A 180 16.29 3.84 4.41
CA VAL A 180 17.46 4.06 5.28
C VAL A 180 18.14 2.74 5.61
N THR A 181 17.38 1.68 5.84
CA THR A 181 17.94 0.34 6.07
C THR A 181 18.73 -0.11 4.86
N ALA A 182 18.16 -0.05 3.64
CA ALA A 182 18.88 -0.44 2.43
C ALA A 182 20.10 0.44 2.13
N TYR A 183 20.04 1.74 2.44
CA TYR A 183 21.11 2.69 2.16
C TYR A 183 22.33 2.51 3.09
N PHE A 184 22.08 2.34 4.39
CA PHE A 184 23.14 2.19 5.40
C PHE A 184 23.52 0.72 5.68
N HIS A 185 22.80 -0.26 5.14
CA HIS A 185 23.17 -1.67 5.26
C HIS A 185 24.36 -2.03 4.38
N THR A 186 25.11 -3.04 4.81
CA THR A 186 26.20 -3.61 4.03
C THR A 186 25.66 -4.23 2.75
N ARG A 187 26.32 -3.93 1.63
CA ARG A 187 25.97 -4.54 0.35
C ARG A 187 26.19 -6.05 0.44
N PRO A 188 25.26 -6.89 -0.04
CA PRO A 188 25.44 -8.32 0.02
C PRO A 188 26.61 -8.76 -0.87
N SER A 189 27.35 -9.79 -0.46
CA SER A 189 28.60 -10.22 -1.10
C SER A 189 28.42 -10.59 -2.57
N ASN A 190 27.26 -11.13 -2.95
CA ASN A 190 26.92 -11.43 -4.34
C ASN A 190 26.84 -10.17 -5.20
N LEU A 191 26.31 -9.06 -4.67
CA LEU A 191 26.27 -7.76 -5.36
C LEU A 191 27.69 -7.19 -5.50
N ILE A 192 28.49 -7.20 -4.43
CA ILE A 192 29.89 -6.74 -4.46
C ILE A 192 30.67 -7.50 -5.54
N ARG A 193 30.59 -8.83 -5.54
CA ARG A 193 31.24 -9.69 -6.54
C ARG A 193 30.78 -9.39 -7.96
N ARG A 194 29.48 -9.17 -8.19
CA ARG A 194 28.96 -8.81 -9.53
C ARG A 194 29.48 -7.43 -9.98
N LEU A 195 29.54 -6.45 -9.09
CA LEU A 195 30.10 -5.13 -9.38
C LEU A 195 31.60 -5.19 -9.70
N GLU A 196 32.36 -6.04 -9.00
CA GLU A 196 33.77 -6.28 -9.33
C GLU A 196 33.94 -6.94 -10.70
N ARG A 197 33.13 -7.95 -11.02
CA ARG A 197 33.13 -8.58 -12.35
C ARG A 197 32.82 -7.57 -13.47
N LEU A 198 31.89 -6.64 -13.23
CA LEU A 198 31.61 -5.54 -14.16
C LEU A 198 32.84 -4.65 -14.37
N ARG A 199 33.50 -4.24 -13.27
CA ARG A 199 34.72 -3.41 -13.34
C ARG A 199 35.88 -4.10 -14.06
N LYS A 200 35.98 -5.42 -13.95
CA LYS A 200 37.01 -6.25 -14.62
C LYS A 200 36.65 -6.64 -16.05
N GLY A 201 35.43 -6.34 -16.53
CA GLY A 201 34.95 -6.79 -17.84
C GLY A 201 34.54 -8.26 -17.93
N GLU A 202 34.51 -8.99 -16.80
CA GLU A 202 34.10 -10.40 -16.69
C GLU A 202 32.56 -10.59 -16.66
N LEU A 203 31.83 -9.48 -16.61
CA LEU A 203 30.38 -9.41 -16.73
C LEU A 203 30.05 -8.22 -17.62
N GLN A 204 29.26 -8.43 -18.66
CA GLN A 204 28.70 -7.37 -19.49
C GLN A 204 27.20 -7.25 -19.21
N VAL A 205 26.72 -6.02 -19.03
CA VAL A 205 25.28 -5.74 -19.01
C VAL A 205 24.87 -5.50 -20.45
N VAL A 206 24.11 -6.42 -21.01
CA VAL A 206 23.47 -6.22 -22.31
C VAL A 206 22.24 -5.36 -22.04
N THR A 207 22.30 -4.10 -22.46
CA THR A 207 21.16 -3.16 -22.43
C THR A 207 20.21 -3.39 -23.58
#